data_AF-A0A7V8YU30-F1
#
_entry.id   AF-A0A7V8YU30-F1
#
_cell.length_a   1.000
_cell.length_b   1.000
_cell.length_c   1.000
_cell.angle_alpha   90.00
_cell.angle_beta   90.00
_cell.angle_gamma   90.00
#
_symmetry.space_group_name_H-M   'P 1'
#
loop_
_entity.id
_entity.type
_entity.pdbx_description
1 polymer ?
#
loop_
_entity_poly.entity_id
_entity_poly.type
_entity_poly.pdbx_seq_one_letter_code
_entity_poly.pdbx_strand_id
1 'polypeptide(L)' 'LVVTREGVEHFTEHHEASLFTRAQMREAFEAAALTVELDEDGLIGRGLYIGTRPH' A
#
# COMPACT_ATOMS: atom_id res chain seq x y z
N LEU A 1 7.55 -14.93 -15.33
CA LEU A 1 7.73 -16.31 -15.83
C LEU A 1 7.00 -17.24 -14.89
N VAL A 2 5.97 -17.91 -15.38
CA VAL A 2 5.24 -18.94 -14.63
C VAL A 2 5.44 -20.25 -15.37
N VAL A 3 5.91 -21.28 -14.66
CA VAL A 3 6.08 -22.61 -15.24
C VAL A 3 4.84 -23.42 -14.89
N THR A 4 4.04 -23.75 -15.90
CA THR A 4 2.90 -24.68 -15.76
C THR A 4 3.26 -26.01 -16.43
N ARG A 5 2.47 -27.07 -16.19
CA ARG A 5 2.66 -28.36 -16.89
C ARG A 5 2.50 -28.26 -18.42
N GLU A 6 1.94 -27.16 -18.91
CA GLU A 6 1.62 -26.90 -20.32
C GLU A 6 2.74 -26.13 -21.05
N GLY A 7 3.73 -25.59 -20.32
CA GLY A 7 4.86 -24.87 -20.90
C GLY A 7 5.34 -23.70 -20.05
N VAL A 8 6.18 -22.85 -20.65
CA VAL A 8 6.68 -21.61 -20.05
C VAL A 8 5.92 -20.43 -20.63
N GLU A 9 5.25 -19.65 -19.78
CA GLU A 9 4.62 -18.38 -20.17
C GLU A 9 5.44 -17.17 -19.69
N HIS A 10 5.69 -16.24 -20.60
CA HIS A 10 6.30 -14.95 -20.35
C HIS A 10 5.24 -13.85 -20.47
N PHE A 11 5.07 -13.08 -19.40
CA PHE A 11 4.26 -11.86 -19.41
C PHE A 11 5.06 -10.70 -18.79
N THR A 12 4.68 -9.48 -19.17
CA THR A 12 5.26 -8.24 -18.65
C THR A 12 4.13 -7.41 -18.05
N GLU A 13 4.38 -6.84 -16.88
CA GLU A 13 3.44 -5.93 -16.21
C GLU A 13 4.01 -4.51 -16.21
N HIS A 14 3.16 -3.53 -16.49
CA HIS A 14 3.49 -2.12 -16.33
C HIS A 14 2.84 -1.62 -15.03
N HIS A 15 3.65 -1.09 -14.13
CA HIS A 15 3.18 -0.56 -12.85
C HIS A 15 3.47 0.93 -12.75
N GLU A 16 2.44 1.69 -12.42
CA GLU A 16 2.57 3.10 -12.03
C GLU A 16 2.06 3.26 -10.61
N ALA A 17 2.92 3.76 -9.73
CA ALA A 17 2.61 4.00 -8.33
C ALA A 17 2.84 5.47 -8.01
N SER A 18 1.82 6.13 -7.48
CA SER A 18 1.91 7.51 -7.05
C SER A 18 2.74 7.66 -5.77
N LEU A 19 3.58 8.69 -5.72
CA LEU A 19 4.44 9.02 -4.58
C LEU A 19 3.76 10.03 -3.65
N PHE A 20 2.69 9.61 -2.99
CA PHE A 20 2.00 10.49 -2.03
C PHE A 20 2.89 10.88 -0.87
N THR A 21 2.78 12.13 -0.46
CA THR A 21 3.42 12.61 0.76
C THR A 21 2.70 12.09 2.00
N ARG A 22 3.39 12.10 3.15
CA ARG A 22 2.78 11.71 4.43
C ARG A 22 1.56 12.57 4.79
N ALA A 23 1.56 13.85 4.43
CA ALA A 23 0.45 14.76 4.66
C ALA A 23 -0.78 14.36 3.84
N GLN A 24 -0.61 14.11 2.54
CA GLN A 24 -1.71 13.65 1.67
C GLN A 24 -2.32 12.34 2.16
N MET A 25 -1.50 11.40 2.62
CA MET A 25 -2.01 10.16 3.22
C MET A 25 -2.83 10.44 4.48
N ARG A 26 -2.31 11.28 5.39
CA ARG A 26 -3.01 11.63 6.64
C ARG A 26 -4.35 12.31 6.38
N GLU A 27 -4.37 13.30 5.49
CA GLU A 27 -5.59 14.02 5.10
C GLU A 27 -6.65 13.06 4.54
N ALA A 28 -6.24 12.07 3.75
CA ALA A 28 -7.16 11.06 3.21
C ALA A 28 -7.80 10.19 4.32
N PHE A 29 -7.02 9.80 5.35
CA PHE A 29 -7.56 9.06 6.50
C PHE A 29 -8.52 9.92 7.33
N GLU A 30 -8.17 11.18 7.59
CA GLU A 30 -9.03 12.12 8.32
C GLU A 30 -10.34 12.39 7.58
N ALA A 31 -10.30 12.57 6.26
CA ALA A 31 -11.49 12.73 5.42
C ALA A 31 -12.41 11.49 5.46
N ALA A 32 -11.86 10.30 5.70
CA ALA A 32 -12.62 9.06 5.91
C ALA A 32 -13.17 8.87 7.34
N ALA A 33 -12.99 9.88 8.20
CA ALA A 33 -13.29 9.87 9.62
C ALA A 33 -12.59 8.72 10.37
N LEU A 34 -11.31 8.50 10.05
CA LEU A 34 -10.44 7.55 10.72
C LEU A 34 -9.40 8.28 11.56
N THR A 35 -9.12 7.74 12.75
CA THR A 35 -7.90 8.09 13.48
C THR A 35 -6.75 7.28 12.91
N VAL A 36 -5.62 7.92 12.60
CA VAL A 36 -4.50 7.26 11.91
C VAL A 36 -3.19 7.36 12.69
N GLU A 37 -2.56 6.21 12.88
CA GLU A 37 -1.21 6.04 13.39
C GLU A 37 -0.27 5.58 12.27
N LEU A 38 1.00 5.99 12.34
CA LEU A 38 2.06 5.51 11.45
C LEU A 38 3.07 4.75 12.28
N ASP A 39 3.19 3.45 12.03
CA ASP A 39 4.35 2.65 12.41
C ASP A 39 5.44 2.92 11.38
N GLU A 40 6.56 3.52 11.79
CA GLU A 40 7.64 3.88 10.85
C GLU A 40 8.47 2.69 10.38
N ASP A 41 8.56 1.63 11.19
CA ASP A 41 9.31 0.41 10.85
C ASP A 41 8.51 -0.40 9.82
N GLY A 42 7.23 -0.64 10.13
CA GLY A 42 6.30 -1.40 9.29
C GLY A 42 6.82 -2.80 8.93
N LEU A 43 6.23 -3.42 7.90
CA LEU A 43 6.54 -4.82 7.54
C LEU A 43 7.68 -4.97 6.51
N ILE A 44 7.92 -3.92 5.72
CA ILE A 44 8.79 -3.96 4.54
C ILE A 44 9.70 -2.72 4.44
N GLY A 45 9.88 -1.98 5.54
CA GLY A 45 10.75 -0.80 5.59
C GLY A 45 10.21 0.43 4.87
N ARG A 46 8.88 0.53 4.70
CA ARG A 46 8.19 1.70 4.11
C ARG A 46 7.22 2.38 5.08
N GLY A 47 7.23 1.95 6.34
CA GLY A 47 6.20 2.25 7.32
C GLY A 47 4.85 1.57 7.03
N LEU A 48 3.91 1.74 7.95
CA LEU A 48 2.56 1.18 7.88
C LEU A 48 1.56 2.15 8.53
N TYR A 49 0.57 2.58 7.76
CA TYR A 49 -0.55 3.37 8.29
C TYR A 49 -1.62 2.45 8.86
N ILE A 50 -2.02 2.72 10.10
CA ILE A 50 -3.06 1.97 10.82
C ILE A 50 -4.21 2.94 11.11
N GLY A 51 -5.32 2.78 10.39
CA GLY A 51 -6.53 3.57 10.55
C GLY A 51 -7.56 2.84 11.42
N THR A 52 -8.06 3.50 12.46
CA THR A 52 -9.14 2.98 13.32
C THR A 52 -10.37 3.88 13.24
N ARG A 53 -11.56 3.27 13.29
CA ARG A 53 -12.83 3.99 13.39
C ARG A 53 -13.30 3.94 14.85
N PRO A 54 -13.47 5.09 15.52
CA PRO A 54 -14.13 5.09 16.82
C PRO A 54 -15.59 4.65 16.66
N HIS A 55 -16.05 3.78 17.55
CA HIS A 55 -17.43 3.28 17.62
C HIS A 55 -18.41 4.36 18.09
#